data_AF-A0A960JD11-F1
#
_entry.id   AF-A0A960JD11-F1
#
_cell.length_a   1.000
_cell.length_b   1.000
_cell.length_c   1.000
_cell.angle_alpha   90.00
_cell.angle_beta   90.00
_cell.angle_gamma   90.00
#
_symmetry.space_group_name_H-M   'P 1'
#
loop_
_entity.id
_entity.type
_entity.pdbx_description
1 polymer ?
#
loop_
_entity_poly.entity_id
_entity_poly.type
_entity_poly.pdbx_seq_one_letter_code
_entity_poly.pdbx_strand_id
1 'polypeptide(L)'
;QRVSAALGLGAEGVSRLAQDLRVAAIPESSLISIELEDEDAQFAAGAVKTVSDFYLRPPAPQTKPLSEDERAEVEVYQKMLEAAREELTQMESESGLKGLAGERNSSDSRASELESEQASIERHVRDAETRLNLLERQAAELPSNVGPRAADRALAERLRALSYELQRQRNGLLTRYEASDPLVRELDLRLSATKEALDRSEVSGGSLAGAVSALHSEIDEQQLLAQADLSRWRTRERELGKAQDALSSKQSRLRRVADRRAELENTISTAEQRLEMLRGAGGIPAAPKLNISVIEPARALPIDRQKPLLYGFAALFALCAALIAALVRDESKKPVAYVADIAAATGAPVLCLAEETHSHVS
;
A
#
# COMPACT_ATOMS: atom_id res chain seq x y z
N GLN A 1 27.46 -43.15 -10.04
CA GLN A 1 28.21 -43.38 -11.29
C GLN A 1 29.22 -42.28 -11.61
N ARG A 2 28.83 -40.99 -11.73
CA ARG A 2 29.82 -39.90 -11.95
C ARG A 2 30.66 -39.55 -10.72
N VAL A 3 30.02 -39.51 -9.54
CA VAL A 3 30.69 -39.32 -8.25
C VAL A 3 31.65 -40.46 -7.93
N SER A 4 31.24 -41.71 -8.22
CA SER A 4 32.08 -42.90 -7.99
C SER A 4 33.34 -42.94 -8.85
N ALA A 5 33.28 -42.40 -10.08
CA ALA A 5 34.46 -42.27 -10.95
C ALA A 5 35.44 -41.19 -10.45
N ALA A 6 34.93 -40.10 -9.86
CA ALA A 6 35.76 -39.05 -9.27
C ALA A 6 36.44 -39.49 -7.95
N LEU A 7 35.81 -40.40 -7.22
CA LEU A 7 36.33 -40.96 -5.96
C LEU A 7 37.17 -42.24 -6.16
N GLY A 8 37.32 -42.73 -7.40
CA GLY A 8 38.09 -43.96 -7.68
C GLY A 8 37.47 -45.25 -7.14
N LEU A 9 36.15 -45.27 -6.89
CA LEU A 9 35.46 -46.38 -6.23
C LEU A 9 35.02 -47.46 -7.22
N GLY A 10 35.32 -48.73 -6.91
CA GLY A 10 34.77 -49.91 -7.59
C GLY A 10 33.28 -50.13 -7.27
N ALA A 11 32.63 -51.07 -7.94
CA ALA A 11 31.18 -51.31 -7.84
C ALA A 11 30.69 -51.55 -6.39
N GLU A 12 31.47 -52.25 -5.56
CA GLU A 12 31.17 -52.46 -4.14
C GLU A 12 31.25 -51.17 -3.32
N GLY A 13 32.23 -50.31 -3.61
CA GLY A 13 32.38 -49.01 -2.96
C GLY A 13 31.24 -48.03 -3.30
N VAL A 14 30.66 -48.15 -4.50
CA VAL A 14 29.46 -47.39 -4.88
C VAL A 14 28.24 -47.85 -4.10
N SER A 15 28.09 -49.17 -3.90
CA SER A 15 26.96 -49.72 -3.16
C SER A 15 27.00 -49.35 -1.68
N ARG A 16 28.19 -49.36 -1.05
CA ARG A 16 28.36 -48.91 0.33
C ARG A 16 28.09 -47.42 0.48
N LEU A 17 28.68 -46.60 -0.39
CA LEU A 17 28.42 -45.16 -0.42
C LEU A 17 26.92 -44.84 -0.56
N ALA A 18 26.17 -45.60 -1.37
CA ALA A 18 24.74 -45.40 -1.53
C ALA A 18 23.90 -45.84 -0.32
N GLN A 19 24.40 -46.78 0.50
CA GLN A 19 23.73 -47.24 1.72
C GLN A 19 23.99 -46.28 2.89
N ASP A 20 25.19 -45.71 2.97
CA ASP A 20 25.64 -44.92 4.11
C ASP A 20 25.47 -43.39 3.91
N LEU A 21 25.18 -42.95 2.68
CA LEU A 21 24.84 -41.56 2.38
C LEU A 21 23.37 -41.28 2.70
N ARG A 22 23.14 -40.40 3.69
CA ARG A 22 21.80 -39.91 4.04
C ARG A 22 21.60 -38.50 3.49
N VAL A 23 20.50 -38.31 2.76
CA VAL A 23 20.06 -37.01 2.27
C VAL A 23 18.67 -36.73 2.84
N ALA A 24 18.56 -35.70 3.67
CA ALA A 24 17.31 -35.33 4.34
C ALA A 24 16.99 -33.85 4.11
N ALA A 25 15.73 -33.55 3.79
CA ALA A 25 15.23 -32.20 3.79
C ALA A 25 14.92 -31.78 5.24
N ILE A 26 15.38 -30.60 5.65
CA ILE A 26 15.08 -30.09 6.98
C ILE A 26 13.67 -29.46 6.92
N PRO A 27 12.67 -30.00 7.64
CA PRO A 27 11.31 -29.48 7.61
C PRO A 27 11.29 -27.99 7.97
N GLU A 28 10.41 -27.24 7.32
CA GLU A 28 10.25 -25.78 7.48
C GLU A 28 11.45 -24.92 7.04
N SER A 29 12.40 -25.49 6.28
CA SER A 29 13.52 -24.73 5.71
C SER A 29 13.81 -25.12 4.26
N SER A 30 14.50 -24.25 3.53
CA SER A 30 15.02 -24.53 2.18
C SER A 30 16.36 -25.28 2.19
N LEU A 31 16.68 -25.97 3.30
CA LEU A 31 17.97 -26.62 3.53
C LEU A 31 17.91 -28.13 3.34
N ILE A 32 18.97 -28.68 2.75
CA ILE A 32 19.17 -30.11 2.55
C ILE A 32 20.40 -30.51 3.37
N SER A 33 20.24 -31.47 4.29
CA SER A 33 21.36 -32.10 5.00
C SER A 33 21.89 -33.28 4.18
N ILE A 34 23.21 -33.36 4.06
CA ILE A 34 23.92 -34.47 3.42
C ILE A 34 24.93 -35.01 4.44
N GLU A 35 24.70 -36.23 4.89
CA GLU A 35 25.53 -36.91 5.90
C GLU A 35 26.08 -38.21 5.32
N LEU A 36 27.34 -38.52 5.62
CA LEU A 36 27.98 -39.77 5.23
C LEU A 36 28.74 -40.33 6.43
N GLU A 37 28.42 -41.56 6.82
CA GLU A 37 29.13 -42.31 7.85
C GLU A 37 30.16 -43.22 7.17
N ASP A 38 31.46 -43.09 7.50
CA ASP A 38 32.53 -43.96 7.00
C ASP A 38 33.61 -44.16 8.07
N GLU A 39 34.34 -45.29 8.03
CA GLU A 39 35.44 -45.57 8.96
C GLU A 39 36.62 -44.59 8.81
N ASP A 40 36.82 -44.06 7.60
CA ASP A 40 37.80 -43.00 7.32
C ASP A 40 37.12 -41.63 7.25
N ALA A 41 37.32 -40.84 8.31
CA ALA A 41 36.76 -39.50 8.43
C ALA A 41 37.24 -38.53 7.32
N GLN A 42 38.45 -38.75 6.76
CA GLN A 42 38.96 -37.94 5.64
C GLN A 42 38.25 -38.31 4.34
N PHE A 43 38.00 -39.59 4.12
CA PHE A 43 37.23 -40.08 2.99
C PHE A 43 35.78 -39.61 3.02
N ALA A 44 35.11 -39.68 4.18
CA ALA A 44 33.74 -39.19 4.35
C ALA A 44 33.62 -37.70 3.98
N ALA A 45 34.52 -36.86 4.52
CA ALA A 45 34.54 -35.44 4.22
C ALA A 45 34.83 -35.15 2.73
N GLY A 46 35.76 -35.90 2.12
CA GLY A 46 36.07 -35.80 0.70
C GLY A 46 34.91 -36.22 -0.21
N ALA A 47 34.20 -37.29 0.16
CA ALA A 47 33.05 -37.79 -0.58
C ALA A 47 31.85 -36.84 -0.49
N VAL A 48 31.50 -36.35 0.70
CA VAL A 48 30.43 -35.34 0.87
C VAL A 48 30.77 -34.06 0.13
N LYS A 49 32.01 -33.58 0.22
CA LYS A 49 32.46 -32.42 -0.56
C LYS A 49 32.29 -32.63 -2.06
N THR A 50 32.68 -33.81 -2.56
CA THR A 50 32.55 -34.14 -4.00
C THR A 50 31.08 -34.20 -4.41
N VAL A 51 30.21 -34.79 -3.58
CA VAL A 51 28.75 -34.82 -3.82
C VAL A 51 28.17 -33.41 -3.85
N SER A 52 28.53 -32.57 -2.88
CA SER A 52 28.12 -31.17 -2.82
C SER A 52 28.61 -30.38 -4.04
N ASP A 53 29.87 -30.53 -4.44
CA ASP A 53 30.45 -29.88 -5.62
C ASP A 53 29.76 -30.33 -6.92
N PHE A 54 29.33 -31.59 -7.01
CA PHE A 54 28.53 -32.09 -8.14
C PHE A 54 27.09 -31.56 -8.14
N TYR A 55 26.50 -31.31 -6.96
CA TYR A 55 25.15 -30.77 -6.83
C TYR A 55 25.11 -29.25 -7.07
N LEU A 56 26.18 -28.55 -6.69
CA LEU A 56 26.40 -27.13 -6.98
C LEU A 56 26.82 -26.88 -8.43
N ARG A 57 27.34 -27.91 -9.11
CA ARG A 57 27.63 -27.79 -10.54
C ARG A 57 26.30 -27.52 -11.25
N PRO A 58 26.18 -26.40 -11.99
CA PRO A 58 24.97 -26.10 -12.74
C PRO A 58 24.64 -27.31 -13.62
N PRO A 59 23.37 -27.77 -13.66
CA PRO A 59 23.00 -28.88 -14.50
C PRO A 59 23.49 -28.59 -15.92
N ALA A 60 24.29 -29.51 -16.47
CA ALA A 60 24.69 -29.42 -17.87
C ALA A 60 23.41 -29.21 -18.68
N PRO A 61 23.35 -28.19 -19.56
CA PRO A 61 22.11 -27.84 -20.24
C PRO A 61 21.60 -29.06 -20.98
N GLN A 62 20.58 -29.72 -20.42
CA GLN A 62 19.71 -30.59 -21.19
C GLN A 62 18.74 -29.67 -21.95
N THR A 63 19.31 -28.78 -22.76
CA THR A 63 18.61 -27.98 -23.74
C THR A 63 18.11 -28.94 -24.80
N LYS A 64 16.83 -29.31 -24.75
CA LYS A 64 16.18 -29.68 -26.00
C LYS A 64 16.32 -28.45 -26.91
N PRO A 65 16.93 -28.57 -28.10
CA PRO A 65 16.99 -27.43 -29.00
C PRO A 65 15.57 -26.97 -29.27
N LEU A 66 15.31 -25.67 -29.08
CA LEU A 66 14.05 -25.04 -29.45
C LEU A 66 13.68 -25.49 -30.87
N SER A 67 12.40 -25.85 -31.07
CA SER A 67 11.87 -26.12 -32.40
C SER A 67 12.01 -24.88 -33.29
N GLU A 68 11.93 -25.06 -34.61
CA GLU A 68 11.99 -23.93 -35.54
C GLU A 68 10.85 -22.93 -35.28
N ASP A 69 9.67 -23.44 -34.91
CA ASP A 69 8.50 -22.64 -34.51
C ASP A 69 8.77 -21.84 -33.22
N GLU A 70 9.35 -22.46 -32.19
CA GLU A 70 9.66 -21.79 -30.93
C GLU A 70 10.76 -20.73 -31.11
N ARG A 71 11.72 -20.95 -32.00
CA ARG A 71 12.75 -19.94 -32.34
C ARG A 71 12.15 -18.74 -33.05
N ALA A 72 11.27 -18.97 -34.02
CA ALA A 72 10.54 -17.91 -34.69
C ALA A 72 9.68 -17.12 -33.69
N GLU A 73 9.02 -17.81 -32.76
CA GLU A 73 8.23 -17.18 -31.70
C GLU A 73 9.10 -16.30 -30.77
N VAL A 74 10.27 -16.79 -30.34
CA VAL A 74 11.23 -16.00 -29.54
C VAL A 74 11.66 -14.73 -30.28
N GLU A 75 11.99 -14.82 -31.57
CA GLU A 75 12.41 -13.65 -32.36
C GLU A 75 11.30 -12.61 -32.50
N VAL A 76 10.04 -13.05 -32.67
CA VAL A 76 8.87 -12.16 -32.71
C VAL A 76 8.71 -11.40 -31.39
N TYR A 77 8.71 -12.11 -30.26
CA TYR A 77 8.54 -11.47 -28.96
C TYR A 77 9.72 -10.60 -28.56
N GLN A 78 10.95 -10.95 -28.96
CA GLN A 78 12.12 -10.08 -28.77
C GLN A 78 11.97 -8.76 -29.54
N LYS A 79 11.60 -8.82 -30.82
CA LYS A 79 11.35 -7.61 -31.63
C LYS A 79 10.20 -6.77 -31.08
N MET A 80 9.10 -7.40 -30.64
CA MET A 80 7.98 -6.69 -30.01
C MET A 80 8.42 -5.98 -28.72
N LEU A 81 9.24 -6.64 -27.90
CA LEU A 81 9.73 -6.10 -26.65
C LEU A 81 10.73 -4.95 -26.86
N GLU A 82 11.62 -5.08 -27.84
CA GLU A 82 12.53 -3.99 -28.24
C GLU A 82 11.74 -2.78 -28.75
N ALA A 83 10.81 -2.99 -29.69
CA ALA A 83 9.98 -1.92 -30.24
C ALA A 83 9.14 -1.21 -29.17
N ALA A 84 8.49 -1.97 -28.28
CA ALA A 84 7.67 -1.40 -27.20
C ALA A 84 8.51 -0.60 -26.20
N ARG A 85 9.73 -1.07 -25.88
CA ARG A 85 10.66 -0.34 -25.00
C ARG A 85 11.18 0.92 -25.67
N GLU A 86 11.54 0.86 -26.94
CA GLU A 86 11.99 2.02 -27.71
C GLU A 86 10.88 3.09 -27.76
N GLU A 87 9.65 2.69 -28.09
CA GLU A 87 8.50 3.60 -28.11
C GLU A 87 8.24 4.21 -26.72
N LEU A 88 8.34 3.42 -25.65
CA LEU A 88 8.19 3.93 -24.28
C LEU A 88 9.28 4.94 -23.92
N THR A 89 10.53 4.68 -24.28
CA THR A 89 11.63 5.64 -24.08
C THR A 89 11.45 6.92 -24.90
N GLN A 90 10.97 6.80 -26.14
CA GLN A 90 10.68 7.93 -27.00
C GLN A 90 9.55 8.77 -26.40
N MET A 91 8.45 8.15 -25.94
CA MET A 91 7.38 8.84 -25.23
C MET A 91 7.91 9.58 -23.99
N GLU A 92 8.73 8.94 -23.17
CA GLU A 92 9.32 9.58 -21.99
C GLU A 92 10.17 10.81 -22.34
N SER A 93 10.89 10.76 -23.47
CA SER A 93 11.73 11.86 -23.96
C SER A 93 10.95 13.01 -24.57
N GLU A 94 9.91 12.72 -25.37
CA GLU A 94 9.14 13.72 -26.13
C GLU A 94 8.12 14.45 -25.25
N SER A 95 7.52 13.75 -24.28
CA SER A 95 6.39 14.29 -23.53
C SER A 95 6.70 14.69 -22.10
N GLY A 96 7.98 14.74 -21.70
CA GLY A 96 8.37 15.19 -20.35
C GLY A 96 7.71 14.40 -19.22
N LEU A 97 7.35 13.13 -19.50
CA LEU A 97 6.36 12.33 -18.76
C LEU A 97 6.71 11.99 -17.32
N LYS A 98 7.92 12.30 -16.86
CA LYS A 98 8.28 12.19 -15.45
C LYS A 98 7.30 12.95 -14.54
N GLY A 99 6.52 13.88 -15.09
CA GLY A 99 5.45 14.62 -14.40
C GLY A 99 4.01 14.22 -14.73
N LEU A 100 3.69 13.15 -15.48
CA LEU A 100 2.30 12.91 -15.95
C LEU A 100 1.27 12.84 -14.82
N ALA A 101 1.62 12.18 -13.70
CA ALA A 101 0.77 12.16 -12.51
C ALA A 101 0.58 13.56 -11.90
N GLY A 102 1.65 14.37 -11.88
CA GLY A 102 1.60 15.77 -11.45
C GLY A 102 0.79 16.65 -12.39
N GLU A 103 0.91 16.46 -13.70
CA GLU A 103 0.12 17.19 -14.70
C GLU A 103 -1.37 16.85 -14.59
N ARG A 104 -1.71 15.58 -14.34
CA ARG A 104 -3.08 15.16 -14.09
C ARG A 104 -3.64 15.83 -12.83
N ASN A 105 -2.93 15.72 -11.71
CA ASN A 105 -3.34 16.37 -10.46
C ASN A 105 -3.49 17.90 -10.62
N SER A 106 -2.58 18.55 -11.35
CA SER A 106 -2.67 19.99 -11.63
C SER A 106 -3.88 20.33 -12.51
N SER A 107 -4.21 19.46 -13.47
CA SER A 107 -5.35 19.65 -14.38
C SER A 107 -6.66 19.45 -13.64
N ASP A 108 -6.72 18.47 -12.72
CA ASP A 108 -7.88 18.21 -11.88
C ASP A 108 -8.10 19.34 -10.86
N SER A 109 -7.03 19.86 -10.25
CA SER A 109 -7.09 21.07 -9.41
C SER A 109 -7.62 22.26 -10.21
N ARG A 110 -7.12 22.44 -11.44
CA ARG A 110 -7.57 23.53 -12.30
C ARG A 110 -9.03 23.37 -12.72
N ALA A 111 -9.52 22.14 -12.93
CA ALA A 111 -10.93 21.89 -13.19
C ALA A 111 -11.80 22.36 -12.03
N SER A 112 -11.43 21.98 -10.80
CA SER A 112 -12.14 22.40 -9.59
C SER A 112 -12.15 23.93 -9.40
N GLU A 113 -11.03 24.60 -9.69
CA GLU A 113 -10.95 26.06 -9.68
C GLU A 113 -11.91 26.70 -10.70
N LEU A 114 -11.94 26.18 -11.94
CA LEU A 114 -12.82 26.70 -12.99
C LEU A 114 -14.30 26.44 -12.68
N GLU A 115 -14.64 25.31 -12.06
CA GLU A 115 -16.00 25.01 -11.59
C GLU A 115 -16.45 26.00 -10.50
N SER A 116 -15.56 26.31 -9.56
CA SER A 116 -15.83 27.31 -8.51
C SER A 116 -16.02 28.71 -9.11
N GLU A 117 -15.16 29.08 -10.08
CA GLU A 117 -15.26 30.35 -10.79
C GLU A 117 -16.56 30.43 -11.61
N GLN A 118 -16.97 29.34 -12.26
CA GLN A 118 -18.24 29.24 -12.99
C GLN A 118 -19.42 29.52 -12.05
N ALA A 119 -19.50 28.80 -10.94
CA ALA A 119 -20.58 28.99 -9.96
C ALA A 119 -20.61 30.43 -9.42
N SER A 120 -19.45 31.08 -9.26
CA SER A 120 -19.37 32.47 -8.86
C SER A 120 -19.89 33.43 -9.94
N ILE A 121 -19.48 33.23 -11.20
CA ILE A 121 -19.93 34.05 -12.33
C ILE A 121 -21.43 33.92 -12.53
N GLU A 122 -21.98 32.69 -12.49
CA GLU A 122 -23.42 32.46 -12.62
C GLU A 122 -24.23 33.17 -11.53
N ARG A 123 -23.72 33.23 -10.30
CA ARG A 123 -24.35 34.01 -9.22
C ARG A 123 -24.35 35.50 -9.55
N HIS A 124 -23.22 36.04 -9.98
CA HIS A 124 -23.13 37.47 -10.35
C HIS A 124 -24.00 37.84 -11.55
N VAL A 125 -24.12 36.95 -12.54
CA VAL A 125 -25.05 37.13 -13.67
C VAL A 125 -26.48 37.18 -13.16
N ARG A 126 -26.91 36.21 -12.34
CA ARG A 126 -28.25 36.17 -11.75
C ARG A 126 -28.56 37.39 -10.89
N ASP A 127 -27.60 37.86 -10.09
CA ASP A 127 -27.74 39.06 -9.27
C ASP A 127 -27.91 40.31 -10.13
N ALA A 128 -27.09 40.45 -11.19
CA ALA A 128 -27.18 41.58 -12.12
C ALA A 128 -28.51 41.58 -12.90
N GLU A 129 -28.97 40.42 -13.36
CA GLU A 129 -30.26 40.26 -14.03
C GLU A 129 -31.43 40.57 -13.09
N THR A 130 -31.37 40.11 -11.84
CA THR A 130 -32.38 40.43 -10.82
C THR A 130 -32.43 41.92 -10.54
N ARG A 131 -31.27 42.58 -10.43
CA ARG A 131 -31.17 44.02 -10.24
C ARG A 131 -31.73 44.80 -11.43
N LEU A 132 -31.43 44.39 -12.67
CA LEU A 132 -32.01 44.99 -13.88
C LEU A 132 -33.53 44.87 -13.89
N ASN A 133 -34.06 43.68 -13.64
CA ASN A 133 -35.51 43.45 -13.58
C ASN A 133 -36.19 44.34 -12.51
N LEU A 134 -35.53 44.54 -11.35
CA LEU A 134 -36.03 45.43 -10.31
C LEU A 134 -36.04 46.89 -10.78
N LEU A 135 -34.95 47.37 -11.38
CA LEU A 135 -34.84 48.73 -11.90
C LEU A 135 -35.82 49.00 -13.05
N GLU A 136 -36.11 48.01 -13.90
CA GLU A 136 -37.11 48.11 -14.96
C GLU A 136 -38.53 48.24 -14.38
N ARG A 137 -38.85 47.45 -13.34
CA ARG A 137 -40.13 47.59 -12.62
C ARG A 137 -40.26 48.95 -11.96
N GLN A 138 -39.18 49.44 -11.32
CA GLN A 138 -39.15 50.78 -10.73
C GLN A 138 -39.39 51.84 -11.80
N ALA A 139 -38.69 51.79 -12.93
CA ALA A 139 -38.91 52.72 -14.05
C ALA A 139 -40.37 52.70 -14.56
N ALA A 140 -40.99 51.53 -14.62
CA ALA A 140 -42.38 51.39 -15.08
C ALA A 140 -43.43 51.93 -14.08
N GLU A 141 -43.11 51.95 -12.78
CA GLU A 141 -43.96 52.52 -11.73
C GLU A 141 -43.90 54.06 -11.71
N LEU A 142 -42.86 54.68 -12.28
CA LEU A 142 -42.77 56.14 -12.37
C LEU A 142 -43.67 56.71 -13.49
N PRO A 143 -44.33 57.86 -13.25
CA PRO A 143 -45.15 58.51 -14.27
C PRO A 143 -44.30 59.06 -15.42
N SER A 144 -44.59 58.59 -16.64
CA SER A 144 -43.81 58.83 -17.87
C SER A 144 -43.84 60.26 -18.43
N ASN A 145 -44.66 61.17 -17.89
CA ASN A 145 -44.80 62.53 -18.40
C ASN A 145 -45.13 63.52 -17.27
N VAL A 146 -44.25 64.49 -17.04
CA VAL A 146 -44.55 65.66 -16.21
C VAL A 146 -44.35 66.93 -17.05
N GLY A 147 -45.42 67.40 -17.68
CA GLY A 147 -45.43 68.70 -18.36
C GLY A 147 -45.34 69.87 -17.36
N PRO A 148 -44.90 71.08 -17.78
CA PRO A 148 -44.59 72.15 -16.85
C PRO A 148 -45.84 72.77 -16.21
N ARG A 149 -45.79 72.94 -14.87
CA ARG A 149 -46.58 73.79 -13.96
C ARG A 149 -48.08 73.51 -13.75
N ALA A 150 -48.83 72.94 -14.70
CA ALA A 150 -50.20 72.47 -14.41
C ALA A 150 -50.23 71.03 -13.86
N ALA A 151 -49.14 70.28 -14.06
CA ALA A 151 -48.97 68.91 -13.60
C ALA A 151 -48.54 68.80 -12.13
N ASP A 152 -48.04 69.86 -11.49
CA ASP A 152 -47.49 69.76 -10.13
C ASP A 152 -48.56 69.39 -9.09
N ARG A 153 -49.78 69.96 -9.16
CA ARG A 153 -50.86 69.59 -8.23
C ARG A 153 -51.39 68.18 -8.47
N ALA A 154 -51.61 67.81 -9.73
CA ALA A 154 -52.06 66.47 -10.10
C ALA A 154 -50.99 65.40 -9.81
N LEU A 155 -49.71 65.75 -9.93
CA LEU A 155 -48.60 64.86 -9.62
C LEU A 155 -48.35 64.75 -8.11
N ALA A 156 -48.51 65.85 -7.35
CA ALA A 156 -48.53 65.80 -5.89
C ALA A 156 -49.68 64.90 -5.39
N GLU A 157 -50.87 65.02 -5.99
CA GLU A 157 -52.00 64.14 -5.68
C GLU A 157 -51.72 62.68 -6.06
N ARG A 158 -51.05 62.42 -7.18
CA ARG A 158 -50.62 61.06 -7.57
C ARG A 158 -49.54 60.49 -6.66
N LEU A 159 -48.54 61.27 -6.27
CA LEU A 159 -47.51 60.85 -5.31
C LEU A 159 -48.10 60.63 -3.91
N ARG A 160 -49.07 61.44 -3.49
CA ARG A 160 -49.83 61.21 -2.26
C ARG A 160 -50.64 59.91 -2.36
N ALA A 161 -51.34 59.67 -3.48
CA ALA A 161 -52.06 58.43 -3.71
C ALA A 161 -51.13 57.21 -3.71
N LEU A 162 -49.99 57.30 -4.38
CA LEU A 162 -48.96 56.26 -4.39
C LEU A 162 -48.39 56.01 -2.99
N SER A 163 -48.08 57.08 -2.23
CA SER A 163 -47.60 56.94 -0.85
C SER A 163 -48.62 56.25 0.05
N TYR A 164 -49.92 56.55 -0.14
CA TYR A 164 -51.00 55.92 0.60
C TYR A 164 -51.17 54.46 0.21
N GLU A 165 -51.03 54.13 -1.07
CA GLU A 165 -51.07 52.76 -1.58
C GLU A 165 -49.89 51.94 -1.06
N LEU A 166 -48.66 52.46 -1.12
CA LEU A 166 -47.46 51.82 -0.57
C LEU A 166 -47.59 51.61 0.94
N GLN A 167 -48.16 52.58 1.67
CA GLN A 167 -48.41 52.45 3.11
C GLN A 167 -49.48 51.39 3.42
N ARG A 168 -50.51 51.28 2.60
CA ARG A 168 -51.51 50.21 2.69
C ARG A 168 -50.89 48.84 2.41
N GLN A 169 -50.07 48.71 1.37
CA GLN A 169 -49.37 47.47 1.03
C GLN A 169 -48.40 47.04 2.14
N ARG A 170 -47.63 47.99 2.69
CA ARG A 170 -46.75 47.77 3.84
C ARG A 170 -47.53 47.24 5.04
N ASN A 171 -48.63 47.89 5.40
CA ASN A 171 -49.47 47.45 6.51
C ASN A 171 -50.09 46.07 6.25
N GLY A 172 -50.43 45.77 4.99
CA GLY A 172 -50.86 44.44 4.57
C GLY A 172 -49.77 43.38 4.74
N LEU A 173 -48.53 43.66 4.31
CA LEU A 173 -47.41 42.74 4.48
C LEU A 173 -47.04 42.54 5.95
N LEU A 174 -47.10 43.60 6.77
CA LEU A 174 -46.85 43.51 8.21
C LEU A 174 -47.86 42.66 8.98
N THR A 175 -49.02 42.31 8.40
CA THR A 175 -49.93 41.32 9.00
C THR A 175 -49.43 39.88 8.86
N ARG A 176 -48.49 39.62 7.94
CA ARG A 176 -48.01 38.28 7.57
C ARG A 176 -46.49 38.11 7.74
N TYR A 177 -45.74 39.20 7.70
CA TYR A 177 -44.29 39.23 7.71
C TYR A 177 -43.79 40.19 8.79
N GLU A 178 -42.61 39.92 9.36
CA GLU A 178 -41.97 40.83 10.31
C GLU A 178 -41.42 42.08 9.60
N ALA A 179 -41.23 43.16 10.36
CA ALA A 179 -40.68 44.41 9.82
C ALA A 179 -39.24 44.28 9.29
N SER A 180 -38.52 43.23 9.67
CA SER A 180 -37.17 42.91 9.21
C SER A 180 -37.15 42.15 7.87
N ASP A 181 -38.31 41.71 7.37
CA ASP A 181 -38.43 40.96 6.12
C ASP A 181 -37.96 41.80 4.92
N PRO A 182 -37.19 41.23 3.97
CA PRO A 182 -36.76 41.95 2.77
C PRO A 182 -37.88 42.65 2.00
N LEU A 183 -39.09 42.05 1.92
CA LEU A 183 -40.23 42.63 1.20
C LEU A 183 -40.78 43.88 1.90
N VAL A 184 -40.76 43.90 3.24
CA VAL A 184 -41.19 45.06 4.04
C VAL A 184 -40.14 46.17 3.97
N ARG A 185 -38.84 45.81 4.02
CA ARG A 185 -37.73 46.77 3.88
C ARG A 185 -37.71 47.46 2.52
N GLU A 186 -38.03 46.75 1.45
CA GLU A 186 -38.14 47.33 0.12
C GLU A 186 -39.27 48.37 0.03
N LEU A 187 -40.45 48.06 0.59
CA LEU A 187 -41.55 49.02 0.67
C LEU A 187 -41.22 50.22 1.56
N ASP A 188 -40.46 50.02 2.63
CA ASP A 188 -40.00 51.11 3.51
C ASP A 188 -39.05 52.07 2.81
N LEU A 189 -38.11 51.54 2.01
CA LEU A 189 -37.24 52.36 1.15
C LEU A 189 -38.03 53.15 0.10
N ARG A 190 -39.04 52.52 -0.53
CA ARG A 190 -39.92 53.21 -1.48
C ARG A 190 -40.75 54.30 -0.81
N LEU A 191 -41.26 54.05 0.38
CA LEU A 191 -42.01 55.03 1.17
C LEU A 191 -41.14 56.22 1.60
N SER A 192 -39.90 55.99 2.03
CA SER A 192 -39.00 57.08 2.41
C SER A 192 -38.64 57.95 1.20
N ALA A 193 -38.27 57.34 0.07
CA ALA A 193 -37.95 58.08 -1.16
C ALA A 193 -39.16 58.88 -1.68
N THR A 194 -40.36 58.30 -1.62
CA THR A 194 -41.61 58.99 -2.03
C THR A 194 -41.93 60.17 -1.12
N LYS A 195 -41.72 60.03 0.20
CA LYS A 195 -41.91 61.12 1.17
C LYS A 195 -40.88 62.22 1.00
N GLU A 196 -39.61 61.88 0.79
CA GLU A 196 -38.57 62.88 0.54
C GLU A 196 -38.79 63.65 -0.77
N ALA A 197 -39.39 63.02 -1.79
CA ALA A 197 -39.80 63.71 -3.02
C ALA A 197 -40.98 64.67 -2.76
N LEU A 198 -41.93 64.28 -1.92
CA LEU A 198 -43.04 65.12 -1.45
C LEU A 198 -42.54 66.32 -0.63
N ASP A 199 -41.69 66.08 0.38
CA ASP A 199 -41.18 67.12 1.28
C ASP A 199 -40.31 68.15 0.52
N ARG A 200 -39.47 67.69 -0.42
CA ARG A 200 -38.70 68.60 -1.30
C ARG A 200 -39.59 69.48 -2.17
N SER A 201 -40.76 68.98 -2.57
CA SER A 201 -41.74 69.75 -3.36
C SER A 201 -42.52 70.78 -2.54
N GLU A 202 -42.84 70.48 -1.28
CA GLU A 202 -43.61 71.37 -0.41
C GLU A 202 -42.77 72.53 0.15
N VAL A 203 -41.46 72.30 0.40
CA VAL A 203 -40.58 73.28 1.06
C VAL A 203 -39.92 74.28 0.10
N SER A 204 -39.69 73.91 -1.17
CA SER A 204 -38.82 74.72 -2.07
C SER A 204 -39.54 75.47 -3.20
N GLY A 205 -40.87 75.33 -3.36
CA GLY A 205 -41.57 75.90 -4.52
C GLY A 205 -41.04 75.40 -5.89
N GLY A 206 -40.28 74.31 -5.89
CA GLY A 206 -39.69 73.69 -7.07
C GLY A 206 -40.69 72.79 -7.78
N SER A 207 -40.64 72.74 -9.12
CA SER A 207 -41.55 71.91 -9.91
C SER A 207 -41.31 70.43 -9.63
N LEU A 208 -42.37 69.69 -9.32
CA LEU A 208 -42.37 68.24 -9.12
C LEU A 208 -41.89 67.49 -10.36
N ALA A 209 -42.01 68.11 -11.54
CA ALA A 209 -41.41 67.64 -12.78
C ALA A 209 -39.89 67.46 -12.67
N GLY A 210 -39.20 68.35 -11.95
CA GLY A 210 -37.75 68.26 -11.77
C GLY A 210 -37.34 67.10 -10.86
N ALA A 211 -38.10 66.84 -9.79
CA ALA A 211 -37.85 65.72 -8.88
C ALA A 211 -38.09 64.37 -9.56
N VAL A 212 -39.18 64.23 -10.34
CA VAL A 212 -39.48 63.00 -11.10
C VAL A 212 -38.47 62.79 -12.22
N SER A 213 -38.03 63.85 -12.90
CA SER A 213 -36.97 63.75 -13.91
C SER A 213 -35.62 63.35 -13.32
N ALA A 214 -35.29 63.81 -12.11
CA ALA A 214 -34.08 63.40 -11.40
C ALA A 214 -34.11 61.92 -11.02
N LEU A 215 -35.26 61.41 -10.57
CA LEU A 215 -35.44 59.99 -10.26
C LEU A 215 -35.33 59.10 -11.51
N HIS A 216 -35.88 59.53 -12.65
CA HIS A 216 -35.69 58.80 -13.92
C HIS A 216 -34.21 58.77 -14.31
N SER A 217 -33.51 59.91 -14.23
CA SER A 217 -32.07 59.97 -14.56
C SER A 217 -31.23 59.07 -13.65
N GLU A 218 -31.58 58.96 -12.36
CA GLU A 218 -30.88 58.07 -11.42
C GLU A 218 -31.14 56.59 -11.74
N ILE A 219 -32.39 56.22 -12.05
CA ILE A 219 -32.74 54.85 -12.45
C ILE A 219 -32.04 54.48 -13.77
N ASP A 220 -32.02 55.39 -14.76
CA ASP A 220 -31.35 55.18 -16.04
C ASP A 220 -29.84 54.98 -15.86
N GLU A 221 -29.19 55.78 -14.99
CA GLU A 221 -27.78 55.61 -14.64
C GLU A 221 -27.53 54.24 -13.99
N GLN A 222 -28.37 53.85 -13.03
CA GLN A 222 -28.26 52.56 -12.37
C GLN A 222 -28.50 51.39 -13.32
N GLN A 223 -29.43 51.52 -14.27
CA GLN A 223 -29.65 50.53 -15.32
C GLN A 223 -28.44 50.40 -16.23
N LEU A 224 -27.83 51.52 -16.64
CA LEU A 224 -26.63 51.51 -17.46
C LEU A 224 -25.47 50.79 -16.75
N LEU A 225 -25.27 51.08 -15.46
CA LEU A 225 -24.26 50.41 -14.63
C LEU A 225 -24.54 48.90 -14.51
N ALA A 226 -25.79 48.51 -14.25
CA ALA A 226 -26.16 47.10 -14.14
C ALA A 226 -26.05 46.35 -15.48
N GLN A 227 -26.35 47.00 -16.61
CA GLN A 227 -26.12 46.44 -17.96
C GLN A 227 -24.62 46.28 -18.25
N ALA A 228 -23.80 47.26 -17.86
CA ALA A 228 -22.35 47.18 -17.98
C ALA A 228 -21.80 46.00 -17.17
N ASP A 229 -22.24 45.83 -15.92
CA ASP A 229 -21.87 44.70 -15.08
C ASP A 229 -22.28 43.36 -15.69
N LEU A 230 -23.52 43.24 -16.19
CA LEU A 230 -23.97 42.03 -16.87
C LEU A 230 -23.11 41.71 -18.11
N SER A 231 -22.78 42.71 -18.92
CA SER A 231 -21.92 42.54 -20.10
C SER A 231 -20.50 42.08 -19.74
N ARG A 232 -19.97 42.59 -18.63
CA ARG A 232 -18.67 42.20 -18.07
C ARG A 232 -18.70 40.74 -17.63
N TRP A 233 -19.70 40.33 -16.85
CA TRP A 233 -19.82 38.95 -16.39
C TRP A 233 -20.05 37.95 -17.53
N ARG A 234 -20.87 38.29 -18.53
CA ARG A 234 -21.05 37.48 -19.75
C ARG A 234 -19.79 37.38 -20.60
N THR A 235 -18.92 38.39 -20.57
CA THR A 235 -17.62 38.29 -21.24
C THR A 235 -16.70 37.35 -20.49
N ARG A 236 -16.69 37.42 -19.16
CA ARG A 236 -15.92 36.50 -18.32
C ARG A 236 -16.40 35.05 -18.43
N GLU A 237 -17.71 34.84 -18.56
CA GLU A 237 -18.30 33.52 -18.84
C GLU A 237 -17.77 32.93 -20.16
N ARG A 238 -17.70 33.74 -21.22
CA ARG A 238 -17.12 33.30 -22.51
C ARG A 238 -15.63 32.99 -22.40
N GLU A 239 -14.88 33.75 -21.62
CA GLU A 239 -13.46 33.48 -21.35
C GLU A 239 -13.29 32.18 -20.56
N LEU A 240 -14.15 31.95 -19.58
CA LEU A 240 -14.18 30.71 -18.80
C LEU A 240 -14.49 29.50 -19.68
N GLY A 241 -15.48 29.61 -20.58
CA GLY A 241 -15.79 28.55 -21.55
C GLY A 241 -14.59 28.17 -22.41
N LYS A 242 -13.83 29.16 -22.91
CA LYS A 242 -12.57 28.89 -23.63
C LYS A 242 -11.52 28.20 -22.77
N ALA A 243 -11.42 28.57 -21.49
CA ALA A 243 -10.49 27.93 -20.56
C ALA A 243 -10.90 26.47 -20.26
N GLN A 244 -12.20 26.20 -20.15
CA GLN A 244 -12.73 24.84 -20.00
C GLN A 244 -12.49 23.99 -21.25
N ASP A 245 -12.71 24.53 -22.45
CA ASP A 245 -12.40 23.86 -23.71
C ASP A 245 -10.91 23.52 -23.82
N ALA A 246 -10.04 24.47 -23.48
CA ALA A 246 -8.60 24.24 -23.45
C ALA A 246 -8.22 23.14 -22.44
N LEU A 247 -8.82 23.15 -21.25
CA LEU A 247 -8.56 22.13 -20.23
C LEU A 247 -9.05 20.74 -20.66
N SER A 248 -10.25 20.64 -21.24
CA SER A 248 -10.81 19.37 -21.73
C SER A 248 -9.94 18.78 -22.85
N SER A 249 -9.45 19.64 -23.75
CA SER A 249 -8.52 19.22 -24.81
C SER A 249 -7.21 18.68 -24.22
N LYS A 250 -6.66 19.35 -23.20
CA LYS A 250 -5.45 18.92 -22.48
C LYS A 250 -5.68 17.59 -21.75
N GLN A 251 -6.79 17.44 -21.03
CA GLN A 251 -7.16 16.20 -20.35
C GLN A 251 -7.31 15.04 -21.34
N SER A 252 -7.94 15.27 -22.50
CA SER A 252 -8.05 14.25 -23.54
C SER A 252 -6.68 13.81 -24.07
N ARG A 253 -5.74 14.75 -24.21
CA ARG A 253 -4.36 14.46 -24.62
C ARG A 253 -3.63 13.64 -23.56
N LEU A 254 -3.71 14.07 -22.30
CA LEU A 254 -3.11 13.35 -21.17
C LEU A 254 -3.66 11.93 -21.05
N ARG A 255 -4.97 11.75 -21.25
CA ARG A 255 -5.61 10.45 -21.24
C ARG A 255 -5.09 9.55 -22.36
N ARG A 256 -5.01 10.05 -23.60
CA ARG A 256 -4.45 9.28 -24.73
C ARG A 256 -3.02 8.82 -24.45
N VAL A 257 -2.18 9.69 -23.87
CA VAL A 257 -0.80 9.35 -23.52
C VAL A 257 -0.75 8.32 -22.39
N ALA A 258 -1.59 8.45 -21.37
CA ALA A 258 -1.68 7.48 -20.29
C ALA A 258 -2.16 6.11 -20.77
N ASP A 259 -3.19 6.07 -21.64
CA ASP A 259 -3.73 4.85 -22.21
C ASP A 259 -2.69 4.15 -23.09
N ARG A 260 -1.97 4.91 -23.95
CA ARG A 260 -0.89 4.36 -24.78
C ARG A 260 0.25 3.80 -23.95
N ARG A 261 0.64 4.49 -22.88
CA ARG A 261 1.67 4.00 -21.96
C ARG A 261 1.23 2.68 -21.30
N ALA A 262 0.00 2.61 -20.80
CA ALA A 262 -0.53 1.40 -20.18
C ALA A 262 -0.59 0.24 -21.18
N GLU A 263 -0.93 0.51 -22.44
CA GLU A 263 -0.87 -0.46 -23.53
C GLU A 263 0.56 -0.97 -23.73
N LEU A 264 1.55 -0.09 -23.84
CA LEU A 264 2.95 -0.46 -24.00
C LEU A 264 3.48 -1.28 -22.80
N GLU A 265 3.18 -0.87 -21.57
CA GLU A 265 3.55 -1.63 -20.36
C GLU A 265 2.93 -3.03 -20.37
N ASN A 266 1.67 -3.18 -20.79
CA ASN A 266 1.03 -4.48 -20.96
C ASN A 266 1.69 -5.31 -22.07
N THR A 267 2.06 -4.71 -23.21
CA THR A 267 2.78 -5.43 -24.27
C THR A 267 4.15 -5.92 -23.82
N ILE A 268 4.88 -5.11 -23.05
CA ILE A 268 6.17 -5.51 -22.46
C ILE A 268 5.97 -6.67 -21.50
N SER A 269 5.02 -6.56 -20.56
CA SER A 269 4.76 -7.60 -19.57
C SER A 269 4.35 -8.93 -20.22
N THR A 270 3.47 -8.89 -21.21
CA THR A 270 3.02 -10.09 -21.95
C THR A 270 4.15 -10.72 -22.75
N ALA A 271 4.97 -9.92 -23.44
CA ALA A 271 6.15 -10.41 -24.17
C ALA A 271 7.18 -11.02 -23.22
N GLU A 272 7.46 -10.39 -22.08
CA GLU A 272 8.37 -10.91 -21.06
C GLU A 272 7.88 -12.24 -20.47
N GLN A 273 6.59 -12.33 -20.13
CA GLN A 273 6.00 -13.55 -19.61
C GLN A 273 6.09 -14.68 -20.65
N ARG A 274 5.85 -14.38 -21.92
CA ARG A 274 5.91 -15.39 -22.99
C ARG A 274 7.35 -15.85 -23.27
N LEU A 275 8.31 -14.93 -23.25
CA LEU A 275 9.72 -15.26 -23.35
C LEU A 275 10.22 -16.10 -22.17
N GLU A 276 9.72 -15.86 -20.95
CA GLU A 276 10.07 -16.66 -19.78
C GLU A 276 9.51 -18.10 -19.89
N MET A 277 8.30 -18.26 -20.41
CA MET A 277 7.74 -19.60 -20.70
C MET A 277 8.57 -20.37 -21.73
N LEU A 278 8.96 -19.71 -22.83
CA LEU A 278 9.79 -20.32 -23.87
C LEU A 278 11.22 -20.60 -23.35
N ARG A 279 11.74 -19.76 -22.45
CA ARG A 279 13.02 -19.98 -21.75
C ARG A 279 12.96 -21.22 -20.84
N GLY A 280 11.89 -21.40 -20.08
CA GLY A 280 11.68 -22.58 -19.24
C GLY A 280 11.46 -23.88 -20.03
N ALA A 281 10.83 -23.79 -21.20
CA ALA A 281 10.59 -24.93 -22.10
C ALA A 281 11.82 -25.30 -22.96
N GLY A 282 12.62 -24.31 -23.34
CA GLY A 282 13.64 -24.43 -24.37
C GLY A 282 14.97 -23.76 -24.00
N GLY A 283 15.52 -24.08 -22.83
CA GLY A 283 16.97 -24.05 -22.57
C GLY A 283 17.79 -22.78 -22.93
N ILE A 284 17.17 -21.62 -23.11
CA ILE A 284 17.91 -20.36 -23.30
C ILE A 284 18.66 -20.13 -21.98
N PRO A 285 20.00 -20.02 -21.97
CA PRO A 285 20.75 -19.91 -20.73
C PRO A 285 20.31 -18.62 -20.00
N ALA A 286 19.67 -18.79 -18.85
CA ALA A 286 19.33 -17.69 -17.97
C ALA A 286 20.61 -16.99 -17.48
N ALA A 287 20.53 -15.69 -17.24
CA ALA A 287 21.52 -15.03 -16.38
C ALA A 287 21.54 -15.76 -15.02
N PRO A 288 22.71 -16.09 -14.46
CA PRO A 288 22.83 -16.97 -13.31
C PRO A 288 22.21 -16.32 -12.06
N LYS A 289 20.97 -16.72 -11.75
CA LYS A 289 20.32 -16.46 -10.45
C LYS A 289 19.83 -17.78 -9.85
N LEU A 290 20.73 -18.74 -9.69
CA LEU A 290 20.55 -19.87 -8.77
C LEU A 290 21.52 -19.66 -7.62
N ASN A 291 21.02 -19.03 -6.56
CA ASN A 291 21.79 -18.71 -5.34
C ASN A 291 21.78 -19.93 -4.40
N ILE A 292 22.38 -21.04 -4.86
CA ILE A 292 22.59 -22.23 -4.02
C ILE A 292 23.97 -22.06 -3.39
N SER A 293 24.01 -21.76 -2.08
CA SER A 293 25.25 -21.59 -1.33
C SER A 293 25.37 -22.66 -0.25
N VAL A 294 26.56 -23.23 -0.10
CA VAL A 294 26.88 -24.15 0.99
C VAL A 294 26.92 -23.36 2.30
N ILE A 295 26.01 -23.67 3.23
CA ILE A 295 25.95 -23.01 4.55
C ILE A 295 27.02 -23.59 5.49
N GLU A 296 27.32 -24.88 5.38
CA GLU A 296 28.35 -25.54 6.18
C GLU A 296 29.24 -26.45 5.30
N PRO A 297 30.57 -26.22 5.26
CA PRO A 297 31.47 -27.06 4.47
C PRO A 297 31.63 -28.44 5.13
N ALA A 298 31.74 -29.49 4.32
CA ALA A 298 31.98 -30.85 4.80
C ALA A 298 33.20 -30.90 5.74
N ARG A 299 32.99 -31.34 6.99
CA ARG A 299 34.04 -31.50 8.01
C ARG A 299 34.10 -32.93 8.48
N ALA A 300 35.32 -33.45 8.63
CA ALA A 300 35.58 -34.74 9.23
C ALA A 300 35.29 -34.64 10.74
N LEU A 301 34.17 -35.21 11.18
CA LEU A 301 33.90 -35.41 12.59
C LEU A 301 34.57 -36.72 13.02
N PRO A 302 35.43 -36.73 14.04
CA PRO A 302 36.01 -37.98 14.53
C PRO A 302 34.89 -38.84 15.12
N ILE A 303 34.72 -40.05 14.59
CA ILE A 303 33.84 -41.06 15.17
C ILE A 303 34.37 -41.40 16.56
N ASP A 304 33.54 -41.19 17.58
CA ASP A 304 33.89 -41.45 18.97
C ASP A 304 34.13 -42.96 19.19
N ARG A 305 35.40 -43.36 19.10
CA ARG A 305 35.88 -44.74 19.19
C ARG A 305 36.08 -45.17 20.65
N GLN A 306 35.25 -44.69 21.58
CA GLN A 306 35.37 -45.00 23.01
C GLN A 306 34.58 -46.23 23.48
N LYS A 307 33.82 -46.89 22.60
CA LYS A 307 33.00 -48.06 22.95
C LYS A 307 33.77 -49.29 23.51
N PRO A 308 35.00 -49.65 23.10
CA PRO A 308 35.68 -50.82 23.69
C PRO A 308 36.15 -50.58 25.13
N LEU A 309 36.45 -49.33 25.51
CA LEU A 309 36.86 -48.98 26.87
C LEU A 309 35.70 -49.17 27.87
N LEU A 310 34.48 -48.83 27.44
CA LEU A 310 33.26 -48.99 28.25
C LEU A 310 32.96 -50.47 28.53
N TYR A 311 33.12 -51.35 27.54
CA TYR A 311 32.97 -52.80 27.75
C TYR A 311 34.06 -53.37 28.66
N GLY A 312 35.29 -52.84 28.58
CA GLY A 312 36.37 -53.20 29.51
C GLY A 312 36.04 -52.85 30.97
N PHE A 313 35.52 -51.64 31.22
CA PHE A 313 35.09 -51.24 32.56
C PHE A 313 33.91 -52.06 33.08
N ALA A 314 32.94 -52.39 32.22
CA ALA A 314 31.80 -53.23 32.61
C ALA A 314 32.24 -54.65 33.01
N ALA A 315 33.19 -55.24 32.28
CA ALA A 315 33.74 -56.55 32.62
C ALA A 315 34.53 -56.53 33.94
N LEU A 316 35.32 -55.47 34.18
CA LEU A 316 36.05 -55.28 35.43
C LEU A 316 35.09 -55.12 36.62
N PHE A 317 34.03 -54.33 36.46
CA PHE A 317 33.01 -54.14 37.49
C PHE A 317 32.28 -55.44 37.84
N ALA A 318 31.93 -56.26 36.84
CA ALA A 318 31.32 -57.56 37.07
C ALA A 318 32.24 -58.51 37.85
N LEU A 319 33.55 -58.49 37.54
CA LEU A 319 34.54 -59.32 38.23
C LEU A 319 34.74 -58.87 39.69
N CYS A 320 34.83 -57.56 39.93
CA CYS A 320 34.89 -57.00 41.29
C CYS A 320 33.62 -57.33 42.10
N ALA A 321 32.43 -57.21 41.49
CA ALA A 321 31.17 -57.53 42.15
C ALA A 321 31.09 -59.03 42.54
N ALA A 322 31.56 -59.93 41.67
CA ALA A 322 31.63 -61.36 41.96
C ALA A 322 32.61 -61.67 43.12
N LEU A 323 33.74 -60.95 43.19
CA LEU A 323 34.74 -61.13 44.24
C LEU A 323 34.23 -60.63 45.60
N ILE A 324 33.51 -59.51 45.61
CA ILE A 324 32.83 -58.99 46.82
C ILE A 324 31.76 -59.98 47.29
N ALA A 325 30.94 -60.51 46.37
CA ALA A 325 29.92 -61.51 46.71
C ALA A 325 30.53 -62.81 47.28
N ALA A 326 31.71 -63.22 46.81
CA ALA A 326 32.43 -64.37 47.35
C ALA A 326 32.94 -64.13 48.78
N LEU A 327 33.53 -62.96 49.05
CA LEU A 327 34.04 -62.61 50.39
C LEU A 327 32.91 -62.50 51.43
N VAL A 328 31.78 -61.88 51.06
CA VAL A 328 30.60 -61.80 51.93
C VAL A 328 30.05 -63.20 52.26
N ARG A 329 30.13 -64.14 51.32
CA ARG A 329 29.71 -65.53 51.53
C ARG A 329 30.69 -66.33 52.40
N ASP A 330 31.95 -65.95 52.43
CA ASP A 330 32.98 -66.65 53.22
C ASP A 330 32.93 -66.22 54.70
N GLU A 331 32.71 -64.92 54.98
CA GLU A 331 32.53 -64.45 56.37
C GLU A 331 31.23 -64.95 57.03
N SER A 332 30.23 -65.36 56.24
CA SER A 332 28.98 -65.88 56.78
C SER A 332 29.05 -67.36 57.20
N LYS A 333 30.20 -68.03 57.02
CA LYS A 333 30.47 -69.34 57.62
C LYS A 333 31.20 -69.18 58.95
N LYS A 334 30.46 -69.04 60.05
CA LYS A 334 30.99 -69.28 61.40
C LYS A 334 31.21 -70.78 61.61
N PRO A 335 32.42 -71.28 61.90
CA PRO A 335 32.59 -72.59 62.50
C PRO A 335 32.61 -72.44 64.03
N VAL A 336 31.50 -72.79 64.66
CA VAL A 336 31.49 -73.17 66.08
C VAL A 336 32.33 -74.45 66.18
N ALA A 337 33.58 -74.31 66.61
CA ALA A 337 34.51 -75.41 66.79
C ALA A 337 34.07 -76.27 67.99
N TYR A 338 33.72 -77.51 67.71
CA TYR A 338 33.31 -78.50 68.68
C TYR A 338 34.55 -79.01 69.43
N VAL A 339 34.47 -79.12 70.77
CA VAL A 339 35.56 -79.55 71.67
C VAL A 339 36.19 -80.89 71.27
N ALA A 340 35.47 -81.73 70.52
CA ALA A 340 35.99 -82.99 70.01
C ALA A 340 37.12 -82.82 68.96
N ASP A 341 37.12 -81.73 68.18
CA ASP A 341 38.12 -81.54 67.11
C ASP A 341 39.47 -81.09 67.66
N ILE A 342 39.50 -80.38 68.80
CA ILE A 342 40.74 -79.98 69.47
C ILE A 342 41.39 -81.20 70.15
N ALA A 343 40.59 -82.10 70.73
CA ALA A 343 41.09 -83.34 71.34
C ALA A 343 41.67 -84.30 70.29
N ALA A 344 41.08 -84.37 69.09
CA ALA A 344 41.58 -85.18 67.98
C ALA A 344 42.90 -84.64 67.40
N ALA A 345 43.12 -83.32 67.42
CA ALA A 345 44.32 -82.70 66.84
C ALA A 345 45.55 -82.68 67.78
N THR A 346 45.35 -82.70 69.09
CA THR A 346 46.44 -82.48 70.07
C THR A 346 46.80 -83.72 70.90
N GLY A 347 46.02 -84.80 70.82
CA GLY A 347 46.37 -86.10 71.41
C GLY A 347 46.53 -86.10 72.94
N ALA A 348 46.10 -85.04 73.62
CA ALA A 348 46.17 -84.90 75.07
C ALA A 348 44.76 -84.61 75.64
N PRO A 349 44.38 -85.21 76.79
CA PRO A 349 43.06 -85.00 77.39
C PRO A 349 42.93 -83.55 77.91
N VAL A 350 41.99 -82.79 77.34
CA VAL A 350 41.69 -81.41 77.74
C VAL A 350 40.89 -81.44 79.04
N LEU A 351 41.51 -81.04 80.16
CA LEU A 351 40.96 -81.20 81.52
C LEU A 351 40.15 -80.01 82.06
N CYS A 352 40.04 -78.90 81.32
CA CYS A 352 39.04 -77.85 81.55
C CYS A 352 39.09 -76.81 80.42
N LEU A 353 37.93 -76.31 80.00
CA LEU A 353 37.81 -75.09 79.21
C LEU A 353 37.32 -73.99 80.16
N ALA A 354 38.14 -72.95 80.31
CA ALA A 354 37.74 -71.75 81.04
C ALA A 354 36.72 -70.98 80.18
N GLU A 355 35.53 -70.81 80.73
CA GLU A 355 34.46 -69.99 80.15
C GLU A 355 34.76 -68.52 80.49
N GLU A 356 35.49 -67.82 79.60
CA GLU A 356 35.56 -66.36 79.69
C GLU A 356 34.28 -65.76 79.11
N THR A 357 33.38 -65.43 80.04
CA THR A 357 32.29 -64.50 79.81
C THR A 357 32.87 -63.09 79.66
N HIS A 358 32.87 -62.57 78.43
CA HIS A 358 32.96 -61.13 78.21
C HIS A 358 31.71 -60.63 77.49
N SER A 359 30.73 -60.26 78.30
CA SER A 359 29.77 -59.21 78.01
C SER A 359 30.47 -57.85 78.01
N HIS A 360 30.33 -57.09 76.94
CA HIS A 360 30.15 -55.63 76.90
C HIS A 360 30.11 -55.21 75.42
N VAL A 361 29.37 -54.21 74.96
CA VAL A 361 28.19 -53.45 75.38
C VAL A 361 27.91 -52.57 74.16
N SER A 362 26.64 -52.26 73.95
CA SER A 362 26.10 -51.35 72.94
C SER A 362 26.77 -49.98 72.88
#